data_AF-A0A971UZX4-F1
#
_entry.id   AF-A0A971UZX4-F1
#
_cell.length_a   1.000
_cell.length_b   1.000
_cell.length_c   1.000
_cell.angle_alpha   90.00
_cell.angle_beta   90.00
_cell.angle_gamma   90.00
#
_symmetry.space_group_name_H-M   'P 1'
#
loop_
_entity.id
_entity.type
_entity.pdbx_description
1 polymer ?
#
loop_
_entity_poly.entity_id
_entity_poly.type
_entity_poly.pdbx_seq_one_letter_code
_entity_poly.pdbx_strand_id
1 'polypeptide(L)'
;MFKKTMVSLLSILLLAAIIVGLTSPSSVMAAAGLTGSRRGFFDRVETRTLNTIKEGLETLAKKMNKNDSLSYVSDDGIANVIAMKERKEILVSISVDGNKLPESACKDFSKVNTLAKEYLKPVLNEKQTMGLCSLFFGDAYDQYKKGVKKIELFKKQEGISIKCIGDVNSGKLNITIKGALSEQISLLDLLKKKLFSQ
;
A
#
# COMPACT_ATOMS: atom_id res chain seq x y z
N MET A 1 -10.96 22.70 -32.75
CA MET A 1 -10.72 21.36 -32.15
C MET A 1 -9.29 21.31 -31.60
N PHE A 2 -9.06 21.96 -30.46
CA PHE A 2 -7.79 21.89 -29.74
C PHE A 2 -7.74 20.58 -28.99
N LYS A 3 -6.68 19.81 -29.26
CA LYS A 3 -6.38 18.49 -28.70
C LYS A 3 -6.71 18.48 -27.21
N LYS A 4 -7.43 17.43 -26.78
CA LYS A 4 -7.66 17.01 -25.38
C LYS A 4 -6.32 16.77 -24.69
N THR A 5 -5.60 17.85 -24.46
CA THR A 5 -4.24 17.88 -23.95
C THR A 5 -4.38 17.68 -22.46
N MET A 6 -3.91 16.52 -21.99
CA MET A 6 -3.63 16.20 -20.59
C MET A 6 -4.75 15.61 -19.73
N VAL A 7 -5.59 14.72 -20.29
CA VAL A 7 -6.23 13.68 -19.45
C VAL A 7 -5.49 12.36 -19.65
N SER A 8 -4.33 12.30 -19.02
CA SER A 8 -3.98 11.18 -18.16
C SER A 8 -3.51 11.83 -16.86
N LEU A 9 -4.33 11.62 -15.84
CA LEU A 9 -4.17 12.04 -14.47
C LEU A 9 -3.47 10.95 -13.68
N LEU A 10 -2.67 10.10 -14.32
CA LEU A 10 -2.09 8.97 -13.62
C LEU A 10 -0.91 9.16 -12.72
N SER A 11 0.02 10.09 -12.88
CA SER A 11 0.06 11.52 -13.32
C SER A 11 -0.49 12.57 -12.35
N ILE A 12 -1.59 12.29 -11.61
CA ILE A 12 -1.63 12.54 -10.16
C ILE A 12 -0.61 11.64 -9.45
N LEU A 13 0.35 11.13 -10.22
CA LEU A 13 1.70 10.76 -9.93
C LEU A 13 1.64 9.61 -8.87
N LEU A 14 2.69 8.90 -8.54
CA LEU A 14 3.54 9.58 -7.63
C LEU A 14 2.82 10.56 -6.64
N LEU A 15 2.01 11.58 -6.98
CA LEU A 15 1.91 12.98 -6.48
C LEU A 15 1.99 13.16 -4.97
N ALA A 16 1.64 12.17 -4.16
CA ALA A 16 2.12 12.13 -2.78
C ALA A 16 3.65 11.91 -2.60
N ALA A 17 4.29 11.11 -3.44
CA ALA A 17 5.70 11.09 -3.80
C ALA A 17 6.48 12.38 -3.57
N ILE A 18 5.91 13.46 -4.11
CA ILE A 18 6.61 14.68 -4.47
C ILE A 18 6.37 15.77 -3.41
N ILE A 19 5.34 15.64 -2.56
CA ILE A 19 5.04 16.57 -1.45
C ILE A 19 6.03 16.44 -0.32
N VAL A 20 6.31 15.20 0.08
CA VAL A 20 7.12 14.91 1.26
C VAL A 20 8.59 15.21 0.96
N GLY A 21 9.01 15.11 -0.31
CA GLY A 21 10.28 15.65 -0.78
C GLY A 21 10.40 17.19 -0.74
N LEU A 22 9.31 17.95 -0.52
CA LEU A 22 9.28 19.42 -0.62
C LEU A 22 9.03 20.19 0.69
N THR A 23 8.60 19.56 1.80
CA THR A 23 8.38 20.27 3.09
C THR A 23 9.49 20.06 4.14
N SER A 24 10.33 19.03 4.01
CA SER A 24 11.65 18.98 4.66
C SER A 24 12.57 17.97 3.96
N PRO A 25 13.42 18.43 3.01
CA PRO A 25 14.36 17.57 2.29
C PRO A 25 15.23 16.67 3.20
N SER A 26 15.51 17.14 4.42
CA SER A 26 16.34 16.46 5.43
C SER A 26 15.72 15.16 6.00
N SER A 27 14.39 15.05 6.04
CA SER A 27 13.71 13.88 6.61
C SER A 27 13.48 12.75 5.56
N VAL A 28 13.39 13.12 4.28
CA VAL A 28 13.26 12.18 3.16
C VAL A 28 14.59 11.60 2.73
N MET A 29 15.67 12.39 2.75
CA MET A 29 17.03 11.86 2.57
C MET A 29 17.42 10.86 3.67
N ALA A 30 16.90 11.03 4.88
CA ALA A 30 17.04 10.05 5.96
C ALA A 30 16.13 8.81 5.79
N ALA A 31 14.91 8.97 5.27
CA ALA A 31 13.95 7.87 5.07
C ALA A 31 14.24 7.02 3.82
N ALA A 32 14.84 7.64 2.80
CA ALA A 32 15.14 7.02 1.52
C ALA A 32 16.64 7.00 1.23
N GLY A 33 17.52 7.03 2.25
CA GLY A 33 18.98 6.78 2.24
C GLY A 33 19.77 7.12 0.96
N LEU A 34 19.36 8.15 0.22
CA LEU A 34 19.90 8.55 -1.07
C LEU A 34 21.14 9.45 -0.92
N THR A 35 21.72 9.51 0.26
CA THR A 35 23.12 9.93 0.47
C THR A 35 23.96 8.70 0.75
N GLY A 36 24.43 8.05 -0.32
CA GLY A 36 25.50 7.06 -0.27
C GLY A 36 25.09 5.68 0.26
N SER A 37 25.10 4.70 -0.62
CA SER A 37 25.59 3.33 -0.37
C SER A 37 25.51 2.81 1.08
N ARG A 38 24.30 2.66 1.63
CA ARG A 38 24.05 1.84 2.83
C ARG A 38 22.82 0.96 2.67
N ARG A 39 22.95 -0.07 1.83
CA ARG A 39 21.97 -1.18 1.62
C ARG A 39 21.25 -1.58 2.91
N GLY A 40 21.98 -1.76 4.01
CA GLY A 40 21.41 -2.26 5.27
C GLY A 40 20.53 -1.30 6.10
N PHE A 41 20.41 -0.01 5.78
CA PHE A 41 19.44 0.87 6.45
C PHE A 41 18.06 0.78 5.80
N PHE A 42 18.03 0.79 4.46
CA PHE A 42 16.80 0.61 3.70
C PHE A 42 16.17 -0.75 3.93
N ASP A 43 16.97 -1.81 3.93
CA ASP A 43 16.47 -3.17 4.18
C ASP A 43 15.77 -3.25 5.54
N ARG A 44 16.26 -2.51 6.55
CA ARG A 44 15.65 -2.40 7.88
C ARG A 44 14.35 -1.61 7.87
N VAL A 45 14.29 -0.49 7.16
CA VAL A 45 13.08 0.33 7.04
C VAL A 45 11.99 -0.41 6.25
N GLU A 46 12.35 -1.04 5.14
CA GLU A 46 11.49 -1.90 4.34
C GLU A 46 10.92 -3.03 5.21
N THR A 47 11.79 -3.75 5.92
CA THR A 47 11.40 -4.83 6.84
C THR A 47 10.41 -4.35 7.90
N ARG A 48 10.73 -3.25 8.60
CA ARG A 48 9.87 -2.69 9.65
C ARG A 48 8.49 -2.31 9.10
N THR A 49 8.46 -1.80 7.88
CA THR A 49 7.24 -1.35 7.22
C THR A 49 6.37 -2.54 6.81
N LEU A 50 6.97 -3.56 6.19
CA LEU A 50 6.28 -4.79 5.84
C LEU A 50 5.72 -5.51 7.09
N ASN A 51 6.48 -5.55 8.19
CA ASN A 51 5.98 -6.08 9.46
C ASN A 51 4.81 -5.27 10.03
N THR A 52 4.86 -3.94 9.98
CA THR A 52 3.76 -3.08 10.43
C THR A 52 2.48 -3.32 9.62
N ILE A 53 2.61 -3.53 8.31
CA ILE A 53 1.47 -3.87 7.44
C ILE A 53 0.96 -5.27 7.78
N LYS A 54 1.85 -6.25 7.97
CA LYS A 54 1.50 -7.62 8.37
C LYS A 54 0.69 -7.65 9.66
N GLU A 55 1.11 -6.95 10.71
CA GLU A 55 0.37 -6.80 11.97
C GLU A 55 -1.02 -6.20 11.76
N GLY A 56 -1.13 -5.24 10.83
CA GLY A 56 -2.41 -4.64 10.41
C GLY A 56 -3.36 -5.64 9.79
N LEU A 57 -2.85 -6.44 8.87
CA LEU A 57 -3.60 -7.50 8.21
C LEU A 57 -4.04 -8.58 9.19
N GLU A 58 -3.19 -8.97 10.15
CA GLU A 58 -3.57 -9.89 11.22
C GLU A 58 -4.67 -9.30 12.10
N THR A 59 -4.58 -8.01 12.42
CA THR A 59 -5.61 -7.30 13.21
C THR A 59 -6.93 -7.21 12.45
N LEU A 60 -6.89 -6.91 11.16
CA LEU A 60 -8.06 -6.93 10.28
C LEU A 60 -8.67 -8.35 10.23
N ALA A 61 -7.84 -9.36 10.00
CA ALA A 61 -8.27 -10.75 9.96
C ALA A 61 -8.88 -11.25 11.28
N LYS A 62 -8.42 -10.77 12.44
CA LYS A 62 -9.03 -11.08 13.74
C LYS A 62 -10.44 -10.52 13.89
N LYS A 63 -10.76 -9.41 13.21
CA LYS A 63 -12.11 -8.81 13.18
C LYS A 63 -13.05 -9.49 12.17
N MET A 64 -12.51 -10.28 11.25
CA MET A 64 -13.25 -11.01 10.23
C MET A 64 -13.50 -12.47 10.68
N ASN A 65 -14.67 -13.03 10.38
CA ASN A 65 -14.89 -14.46 10.56
C ASN A 65 -14.14 -15.27 9.49
N LYS A 66 -14.17 -16.59 9.62
CA LYS A 66 -13.54 -17.50 8.67
C LYS A 66 -14.26 -17.44 7.33
N ASN A 67 -13.51 -17.19 6.24
CA ASN A 67 -14.03 -17.03 4.88
C ASN A 67 -14.86 -15.75 4.65
N ASP A 68 -14.75 -14.76 5.55
CA ASP A 68 -15.39 -13.47 5.34
C ASP A 68 -14.68 -12.68 4.23
N SER A 69 -15.49 -11.86 3.55
CA SER A 69 -15.00 -10.83 2.64
C SER A 69 -15.54 -9.47 3.08
N LEU A 70 -14.70 -8.45 2.92
CA LEU A 70 -15.04 -7.05 3.07
C LEU A 70 -14.88 -6.40 1.71
N SER A 71 -15.90 -5.70 1.23
CA SER A 71 -15.86 -4.92 0.01
C SER A 71 -16.30 -3.49 0.33
N TYR A 72 -15.52 -2.54 -0.16
CA TYR A 72 -15.76 -1.11 0.00
C TYR A 72 -15.50 -0.42 -1.33
N VAL A 73 -16.45 0.41 -1.76
CA VAL A 73 -16.28 1.35 -2.87
C VAL A 73 -16.39 2.74 -2.27
N SER A 74 -15.46 3.64 -2.61
CA SER A 74 -15.50 5.01 -2.13
C SER A 74 -16.73 5.74 -2.67
N ASP A 75 -17.20 6.76 -1.94
CA ASP A 75 -18.42 7.50 -2.29
C ASP A 75 -18.33 8.18 -3.67
N ASP A 76 -17.12 8.52 -4.10
CA ASP A 76 -16.82 9.09 -5.42
C ASP A 76 -16.63 8.03 -6.53
N GLY A 77 -16.68 6.73 -6.21
CA GLY A 77 -16.52 5.62 -7.15
C GLY A 77 -15.11 5.51 -7.76
N ILE A 78 -14.12 6.14 -7.12
CA ILE A 78 -12.73 6.21 -7.57
C ILE A 78 -11.92 5.02 -7.06
N ALA A 79 -12.16 4.58 -5.83
CA ALA A 79 -11.47 3.48 -5.19
C ALA A 79 -12.41 2.30 -4.91
N ASN A 80 -11.90 1.10 -5.14
CA ASN A 80 -12.52 -0.16 -4.74
C ASN A 80 -11.50 -0.95 -3.91
N VAL A 81 -11.93 -1.41 -2.74
CA VAL A 81 -11.12 -2.19 -1.80
C VAL A 81 -11.86 -3.47 -1.49
N ILE A 82 -11.20 -4.60 -1.69
CA ILE A 82 -11.70 -5.93 -1.39
C ILE A 82 -10.69 -6.62 -0.48
N ALA A 83 -11.10 -7.01 0.72
CA ALA A 83 -10.33 -7.86 1.61
C ALA A 83 -11.02 -9.21 1.76
N MET A 84 -10.27 -10.31 1.65
CA MET A 84 -10.77 -11.66 1.78
C MET A 84 -9.89 -12.41 2.77
N LYS A 85 -10.52 -13.03 3.77
CA LYS A 85 -9.83 -13.89 4.73
C LYS A 85 -10.07 -15.34 4.37
N GLU A 86 -9.01 -16.05 4.05
CA GLU A 86 -8.98 -17.49 3.93
C GLU A 86 -8.32 -18.12 5.16
N ARG A 87 -8.46 -19.44 5.35
CA ARG A 87 -8.10 -20.11 6.62
C ARG A 87 -6.75 -19.70 7.20
N LYS A 88 -5.72 -19.55 6.37
CA LYS A 88 -4.34 -19.21 6.78
C LYS A 88 -3.81 -17.94 6.13
N GLU A 89 -4.64 -17.21 5.38
CA GLU A 89 -4.20 -16.07 4.58
C GLU A 89 -5.24 -14.96 4.57
N ILE A 90 -4.78 -13.74 4.38
CA ILE A 90 -5.62 -12.60 4.04
C ILE A 90 -5.11 -11.95 2.77
N LEU A 91 -6.03 -11.71 1.84
CA LEU A 91 -5.80 -11.04 0.58
C LEU A 91 -6.50 -9.68 0.61
N VAL A 92 -5.79 -8.61 0.30
CA VAL A 92 -6.38 -7.28 0.09
C VAL A 92 -6.05 -6.83 -1.33
N SER A 93 -7.08 -6.45 -2.07
CA SER A 93 -7.00 -5.89 -3.41
C SER A 93 -7.57 -4.49 -3.39
N ILE A 94 -6.78 -3.52 -3.83
CA ILE A 94 -7.16 -2.11 -3.93
C ILE A 94 -7.03 -1.71 -5.39
N SER A 95 -8.08 -1.13 -5.94
CA SER A 95 -8.11 -0.59 -7.30
C SER A 95 -8.52 0.88 -7.24
N VAL A 96 -7.75 1.76 -7.87
CA VAL A 96 -8.01 3.19 -7.92
C VAL A 96 -8.00 3.65 -9.38
N ASP A 97 -9.03 4.39 -9.79
CA ASP A 97 -9.13 5.00 -11.12
C ASP A 97 -8.85 6.50 -11.06
N GLY A 98 -7.57 6.85 -11.17
CA GLY A 98 -7.12 8.23 -11.12
C GLY A 98 -7.77 9.12 -12.18
N ASN A 99 -8.26 8.61 -13.32
CA ASN A 99 -8.90 9.46 -14.33
C ASN A 99 -10.21 10.09 -13.88
N LYS A 100 -10.82 9.57 -12.81
CA LYS A 100 -12.04 10.12 -12.22
C LYS A 100 -11.79 11.21 -11.18
N LEU A 101 -10.53 11.43 -10.79
CA LEU A 101 -10.19 12.46 -9.81
C LEU A 101 -10.33 13.86 -10.43
N PRO A 102 -10.85 14.85 -9.66
CA PRO A 102 -10.96 16.21 -10.16
C PRO A 102 -9.56 16.82 -10.33
N GLU A 103 -9.38 17.63 -11.38
CA GLU A 103 -8.08 18.25 -11.72
C GLU A 103 -7.46 19.04 -10.55
N SER A 104 -8.30 19.59 -9.67
CA SER A 104 -7.89 20.32 -8.47
C SER A 104 -7.29 19.42 -7.38
N ALA A 105 -7.77 18.19 -7.23
CA ALA A 105 -7.16 17.20 -6.34
C ALA A 105 -5.80 16.75 -6.90
N CYS A 106 -5.61 16.82 -8.21
CA CYS A 106 -4.34 16.49 -8.88
C CYS A 106 -3.24 17.48 -8.61
N LYS A 107 -3.60 18.73 -8.35
CA LYS A 107 -2.62 19.80 -8.16
C LYS A 107 -2.34 20.00 -6.67
N ASP A 108 -3.21 19.46 -5.83
CA ASP A 108 -3.15 19.57 -4.38
C ASP A 108 -2.77 18.24 -3.74
N PHE A 109 -1.47 18.11 -3.65
CA PHE A 109 -0.74 17.22 -2.77
C PHE A 109 -1.42 16.85 -1.44
N SER A 110 -1.84 17.82 -0.63
CA SER A 110 -2.46 17.53 0.67
C SER A 110 -3.78 16.78 0.50
N LYS A 111 -4.55 17.11 -0.55
CA LYS A 111 -5.79 16.40 -0.88
C LYS A 111 -5.53 14.97 -1.34
N VAL A 112 -4.48 14.73 -2.12
CA VAL A 112 -4.11 13.35 -2.52
C VAL A 112 -3.79 12.48 -1.31
N ASN A 113 -3.07 13.03 -0.32
CA ASN A 113 -2.76 12.31 0.90
C ASN A 113 -4.03 12.01 1.72
N THR A 114 -4.94 12.97 1.82
CA THR A 114 -6.25 12.77 2.47
C THR A 114 -7.03 11.65 1.79
N LEU A 115 -7.11 11.67 0.45
CA LEU A 115 -7.80 10.63 -0.32
C LEU A 115 -7.16 9.25 -0.14
N ALA A 116 -5.82 9.15 -0.14
CA ALA A 116 -5.14 7.89 0.11
C ALA A 116 -5.49 7.32 1.50
N LYS A 117 -5.52 8.17 2.53
CA LYS A 117 -5.93 7.78 3.88
C LYS A 117 -7.39 7.34 3.91
N GLU A 118 -8.28 8.08 3.26
CA GLU A 118 -9.71 7.77 3.20
C GLU A 118 -9.98 6.45 2.48
N TYR A 119 -9.40 6.25 1.30
CA TYR A 119 -9.59 5.06 0.49
C TYR A 119 -9.02 3.79 1.15
N LEU A 120 -7.93 3.91 1.90
CA LEU A 120 -7.26 2.77 2.54
C LEU A 120 -7.73 2.50 3.97
N LYS A 121 -8.40 3.47 4.62
CA LYS A 121 -8.97 3.35 5.98
C LYS A 121 -9.73 2.05 6.27
N PRO A 122 -10.49 1.45 5.32
CA PRO A 122 -11.21 0.21 5.59
C PRO A 122 -10.30 -0.98 5.91
N VAL A 123 -9.05 -0.96 5.45
CA VAL A 123 -8.13 -2.11 5.52
C VAL A 123 -6.80 -1.80 6.19
N LEU A 124 -6.37 -0.54 6.16
CA LEU A 124 -5.10 -0.07 6.73
C LEU A 124 -5.34 1.18 7.58
N ASN A 125 -4.68 1.25 8.73
CA ASN A 125 -4.63 2.49 9.49
C ASN A 125 -3.65 3.50 8.86
N GLU A 126 -3.57 4.70 9.41
CA GLU A 126 -2.72 5.77 8.89
C GLU A 126 -1.24 5.36 8.83
N LYS A 127 -0.69 4.77 9.90
CA LYS A 127 0.71 4.32 9.94
C LYS A 127 1.01 3.31 8.83
N GLN A 128 0.10 2.35 8.61
CA GLN A 128 0.23 1.31 7.59
C GLN A 128 0.07 1.88 6.18
N THR A 129 -0.87 2.80 5.99
CA THR A 129 -1.08 3.52 4.73
C THR A 129 0.18 4.29 4.34
N MET A 130 0.76 5.06 5.26
CA MET A 130 1.99 5.81 5.02
C MET A 130 3.17 4.89 4.74
N GLY A 131 3.25 3.76 5.43
CA GLY A 131 4.25 2.72 5.18
C GLY A 131 4.13 2.10 3.79
N LEU A 132 2.91 1.75 3.36
CA LEU A 132 2.66 1.22 2.02
C LEU A 132 3.09 2.21 0.94
N CYS A 133 2.77 3.49 1.11
CA CYS A 133 3.17 4.54 0.18
C CYS A 133 4.70 4.69 0.11
N SER A 134 5.41 4.65 1.24
CA SER A 134 6.87 4.81 1.26
C SER A 134 7.62 3.64 0.62
N LEU A 135 7.10 2.41 0.75
CA LEU A 135 7.72 1.19 0.20
C LEU A 135 7.92 1.23 -1.32
N PHE A 136 7.02 1.87 -2.05
CA PHE A 136 6.98 1.84 -3.51
C PHE A 136 7.36 3.15 -4.17
N PHE A 137 7.50 4.23 -3.38
CA PHE A 137 7.60 5.56 -3.93
C PHE A 137 8.87 5.77 -4.80
N GLY A 138 10.05 5.52 -4.23
CA GLY A 138 11.32 5.74 -4.93
C GLY A 138 11.40 4.92 -6.22
N ASP A 139 11.08 3.62 -6.11
CA ASP A 139 11.12 2.69 -7.23
C ASP A 139 10.14 3.09 -8.36
N ALA A 140 8.93 3.58 -8.01
CA ALA A 140 7.96 4.05 -8.99
C ALA A 140 8.43 5.32 -9.71
N TYR A 141 9.05 6.26 -8.99
CA TYR A 141 9.58 7.48 -9.59
C TYR A 141 10.68 7.20 -10.59
N ASP A 142 11.61 6.33 -10.22
CA ASP A 142 12.75 5.98 -11.06
C ASP A 142 12.30 5.30 -12.35
N GLN A 143 11.29 4.42 -12.29
CA GLN A 143 10.71 3.81 -13.49
C GLN A 143 10.00 4.85 -14.37
N TYR A 144 9.19 5.72 -13.78
CA TYR A 144 8.52 6.79 -14.52
C TYR A 144 9.51 7.71 -15.25
N LYS A 145 10.59 8.12 -14.57
CA LYS A 145 11.64 8.97 -15.14
C LYS A 145 12.38 8.32 -16.31
N LYS A 146 12.44 6.99 -16.34
CA LYS A 146 12.97 6.20 -17.47
C LYS A 146 11.98 6.04 -18.62
N GLY A 147 10.80 6.68 -18.55
CA GLY A 147 9.78 6.63 -19.58
C GLY A 147 8.87 5.39 -19.51
N VAL A 148 9.01 4.55 -18.48
CA VAL A 148 8.17 3.36 -18.29
C VAL A 148 6.74 3.81 -17.99
N LYS A 149 5.79 3.35 -18.81
CA LYS A 149 4.37 3.71 -18.69
C LYS A 149 3.56 2.72 -17.86
N LYS A 150 3.93 1.44 -17.88
CA LYS A 150 3.35 0.41 -17.01
C LYS A 150 4.37 0.02 -15.96
N ILE A 151 4.14 0.48 -14.74
CA ILE A 151 5.05 0.31 -13.60
C ILE A 151 4.52 -0.87 -12.78
N GLU A 152 5.37 -1.88 -12.58
CA GLU A 152 5.07 -3.04 -11.77
C GLU A 152 6.17 -3.19 -10.71
N LEU A 153 5.76 -3.16 -9.44
CA LEU A 153 6.64 -3.23 -8.29
C LEU A 153 6.18 -4.34 -7.35
N PHE A 154 7.14 -4.99 -6.73
CA PHE A 154 6.90 -6.11 -5.84
C PHE A 154 7.82 -6.05 -4.63
N LYS A 155 7.25 -6.24 -3.44
CA LYS A 155 7.96 -6.32 -2.16
C LYS A 155 7.49 -7.55 -1.42
N LYS A 156 8.42 -8.30 -0.81
CA LYS A 156 8.11 -9.55 -0.10
C LYS A 156 9.00 -9.72 1.11
N GLN A 157 8.38 -10.17 2.19
CA GLN A 157 9.04 -10.62 3.41
C GLN A 157 8.28 -11.83 3.98
N GLU A 158 8.84 -12.49 4.99
CA GLU A 158 8.23 -13.64 5.65
C GLU A 158 6.77 -13.40 6.06
N GLY A 159 5.86 -14.10 5.37
CA GLY A 159 4.42 -14.01 5.60
C GLY A 159 3.75 -12.73 5.09
N ILE A 160 4.41 -11.93 4.25
CA ILE A 160 3.76 -10.81 3.55
C ILE A 160 4.33 -10.59 2.14
N SER A 161 3.45 -10.33 1.18
CA SER A 161 3.85 -9.85 -0.14
C SER A 161 2.92 -8.74 -0.62
N ILE A 162 3.50 -7.76 -1.31
CA ILE A 162 2.77 -6.62 -1.86
C ILE A 162 3.17 -6.43 -3.30
N LYS A 163 2.17 -6.39 -4.18
CA LYS A 163 2.31 -6.09 -5.60
C LYS A 163 1.60 -4.79 -5.89
N CYS A 164 2.28 -3.87 -6.57
CA CYS A 164 1.74 -2.59 -7.00
C CYS A 164 1.88 -2.49 -8.53
N ILE A 165 0.78 -2.22 -9.23
CA ILE A 165 0.73 -2.07 -10.68
C ILE A 165 0.06 -0.75 -11.01
N GLY A 166 0.77 0.15 -11.68
CA GLY A 166 0.25 1.40 -12.21
C GLY A 166 0.41 1.49 -13.73
N ASP A 167 -0.56 2.08 -14.43
CA ASP A 167 -0.50 2.27 -15.89
C ASP A 167 -0.77 3.71 -16.29
N VAL A 168 0.31 4.48 -16.50
CA VAL A 168 0.34 5.93 -16.82
C VAL A 168 -0.56 6.33 -17.99
N ASN A 169 -1.02 5.42 -18.84
CA ASN A 169 -1.96 5.76 -19.91
C ASN A 169 -3.43 5.68 -19.45
N SER A 170 -3.80 4.70 -18.61
CA SER A 170 -5.20 4.31 -18.40
C SER A 170 -5.90 4.79 -17.13
N GLY A 171 -5.21 5.27 -16.12
CA GLY A 171 -5.79 5.88 -14.90
C GLY A 171 -5.40 5.11 -13.66
N LYS A 172 -5.08 3.84 -13.88
CA LYS A 172 -5.36 2.78 -12.95
C LYS A 172 -4.14 2.42 -12.12
N LEU A 173 -4.39 2.33 -10.82
CA LEU A 173 -3.49 1.78 -9.82
C LEU A 173 -4.16 0.55 -9.21
N ASN A 174 -3.44 -0.56 -9.16
CA ASN A 174 -3.87 -1.78 -8.50
C ASN A 174 -2.82 -2.20 -7.49
N ILE A 175 -3.23 -2.43 -6.24
CA ILE A 175 -2.38 -2.92 -5.17
C ILE A 175 -2.96 -4.24 -4.68
N THR A 176 -2.13 -5.27 -4.60
CA THR A 176 -2.47 -6.56 -4.03
C THR A 176 -1.54 -6.85 -2.86
N ILE A 177 -2.11 -7.02 -1.68
CA ILE A 177 -1.40 -7.35 -0.45
C ILE A 177 -1.83 -8.75 -0.03
N LYS A 178 -0.88 -9.65 0.21
CA LYS A 178 -1.13 -10.99 0.76
C LYS A 178 -0.38 -11.11 2.09
N GLY A 179 -1.10 -11.46 3.15
CA GLY A 179 -0.53 -11.74 4.47
C GLY A 179 -0.82 -13.18 4.89
N ALA A 180 0.19 -13.90 5.36
CA ALA A 180 -0.01 -15.16 6.06
C ALA A 180 -0.53 -14.86 7.47
N LEU A 181 -1.55 -15.60 7.91
CA LEU A 181 -2.12 -15.50 9.24
C LEU A 181 -1.45 -16.54 10.15
N SER A 182 -0.99 -16.09 11.31
CA SER A 182 -0.61 -16.98 12.39
C SER A 182 -1.80 -17.86 12.77
N GLU A 183 -1.56 -19.18 12.90
CA GLU A 183 -2.60 -20.09 13.38
C GLU A 183 -3.06 -19.60 14.75
N GLN A 184 -4.37 -19.37 14.90
CA GLN A 184 -4.95 -19.20 16.23
C GLN A 184 -4.64 -20.48 17.01
N ILE A 185 -3.73 -20.41 17.96
CA ILE A 185 -3.52 -21.48 18.94
C ILE A 185 -4.88 -21.63 19.62
N SER A 186 -5.58 -22.74 19.36
CA SER A 186 -6.84 -22.99 20.04
C SER A 186 -6.57 -23.08 21.55
N LEU A 187 -7.52 -22.68 22.39
CA LEU A 187 -7.39 -22.86 23.85
C LEU A 187 -7.06 -24.32 24.21
N LEU A 188 -7.54 -25.26 23.40
CA LEU A 188 -7.24 -26.69 23.48
C LEU A 188 -5.76 -27.01 23.19
N ASP A 189 -5.16 -26.37 22.19
CA ASP A 189 -3.73 -26.55 21.88
C ASP A 189 -2.83 -25.91 22.94
N LEU A 190 -3.27 -24.82 23.55
CA LEU A 190 -2.58 -24.15 24.65
C LEU A 190 -2.63 -24.99 25.94
N LEU A 191 -3.78 -25.63 26.23
CA LEU A 191 -3.93 -26.60 27.31
C LEU A 191 -3.10 -27.87 27.06
N LYS A 192 -3.10 -28.41 25.84
CA LYS A 192 -2.27 -29.57 25.48
C LYS A 192 -0.78 -29.28 25.63
N LYS A 193 -0.29 -28.12 25.17
CA LYS A 193 1.11 -27.73 25.38
C LYS A 193 1.47 -27.68 26.87
N LYS A 194 0.58 -27.16 27.71
CA LYS A 194 0.82 -27.07 29.16
C LYS A 194 0.74 -28.42 29.89
N LEU A 195 -0.05 -29.36 29.37
CA LEU A 195 -0.21 -30.72 29.92
C LEU A 195 0.90 -31.69 29.48
N PHE A 196 1.50 -31.47 28.31
CA PHE A 196 2.48 -32.38 27.71
C PHE A 196 3.90 -31.81 27.59
N SER A 197 4.18 -30.64 28.18
CA SER A 197 5.55 -30.17 28.37
C SER A 197 6.10 -30.76 29.67
N GLN A 198 6.59 -32.00 29.58
CA GLN A 198 7.58 -32.56 30.51
C GLN A 198 8.98 -32.31 29.96
#